data_AF-A0A7X7RPG4-F1
#
_entry.id   AF-A0A7X7RPG4-F1
#
_cell.length_a   1.000
_cell.length_b   1.000
_cell.length_c   1.000
_cell.angle_alpha   90.00
_cell.angle_beta   90.00
_cell.angle_gamma   90.00
#
_symmetry.space_group_name_H-M   'P 1'
#
loop_
_entity.id
_entity.type
_entity.pdbx_description
1 polymer ?
#
loop_
_entity_poly.entity_id
_entity_poly.type
_entity_poly.pdbx_seq_one_letter_code
_entity_poly.pdbx_strand_id
1 'polypeptide(L)'
;FIAGMFVKYGREYAELCELIGKPDEAKRALAEVDQMYNAVLDAGWDGEWFVRAYDAYGKKIGSKECKEGQIFIEPQGFCSLAGIGVKEGLAKKALDSVKEKLDTKYGVMILQPAYTEYHLELGEVSSYPPGYKENAGIFCHNNPWVSIAETVIGRGDRAFEVYQKTCPAYTEEISEIHRTEPYVYAQMIAGADAKFHGEAKNSWLTGTAAWTFVNISQYILGVYPTHKGLSIDPCTPKNFGDFSLVRKFREGTYYIEVKNPSNVEKGVKSLNVDGKEINGCVIPYEKGKTEYHVVVTMG
;
A
#
# COMPACT_ATOMS: atom_id res chain seq x y z
N PHE A 1 5.49 -7.47 9.81
CA PHE A 1 5.40 -6.16 9.12
C PHE A 1 6.11 -5.00 9.85
N ILE A 2 6.31 -5.04 11.18
CA ILE A 2 7.08 -4.00 11.91
C ILE A 2 8.48 -3.78 11.31
N ALA A 3 9.18 -4.85 10.93
CA ALA A 3 10.46 -4.76 10.22
C ALA A 3 10.36 -3.96 8.90
N GLY A 4 9.29 -4.17 8.12
CA GLY A 4 9.00 -3.38 6.92
C GLY A 4 8.71 -1.90 7.23
N MET A 5 7.94 -1.63 8.28
CA MET A 5 7.71 -0.26 8.76
C MET A 5 9.01 0.40 9.22
N PHE A 6 9.89 -0.32 9.90
CA PHE A 6 11.21 0.17 10.33
C PHE A 6 12.05 0.57 9.12
N VAL A 7 12.09 -0.25 8.07
CA VAL A 7 12.78 0.10 6.82
C VAL A 7 12.18 1.35 6.17
N LYS A 8 10.85 1.44 6.07
CA LYS A 8 10.17 2.59 5.44
C LYS A 8 10.42 3.89 6.21
N TYR A 9 10.11 3.89 7.50
CA TYR A 9 10.15 5.10 8.33
C TYR A 9 11.56 5.42 8.82
N GLY A 10 12.46 4.44 8.90
CA GLY A 10 13.88 4.67 9.18
C GLY A 10 14.57 5.47 8.07
N ARG A 11 14.20 5.25 6.79
CA ARG A 11 14.69 6.07 5.68
C ARG A 11 14.18 7.51 5.78
N GLU A 12 12.90 7.71 6.08
CA GLU A 12 12.33 9.05 6.30
C GLU A 12 12.98 9.75 7.51
N TYR A 13 13.28 9.01 8.58
CA TYR A 13 14.01 9.54 9.73
C TYR A 13 15.42 10.01 9.36
N ALA A 14 16.14 9.24 8.52
CA ALA A 14 17.44 9.64 8.03
C ALA A 14 17.36 10.91 7.16
N GLU A 15 16.35 11.03 6.28
CA GLU A 15 16.11 12.25 5.50
C GLU A 15 15.87 13.47 6.40
N LEU A 16 15.09 13.32 7.47
CA LEU A 16 14.88 14.38 8.46
C LEU A 16 16.18 14.76 9.17
N CYS A 17 17.03 13.79 9.51
CA CYS A 17 18.32 14.05 10.13
C CYS A 17 19.25 14.86 9.23
N GLU A 18 19.31 14.54 7.93
CA GLU A 18 20.05 15.35 6.95
C GLU A 18 19.53 16.79 6.87
N LEU A 19 18.20 16.96 6.83
CA LEU A 19 17.57 18.29 6.73
C LEU A 19 17.85 19.19 7.93
N ILE A 20 18.07 18.62 9.11
CA ILE A 20 18.40 19.37 10.34
C ILE A 20 19.91 19.42 10.63
N GLY A 21 20.76 19.03 9.67
CA GLY A 21 22.22 19.11 9.80
C GLY A 21 22.83 18.06 10.72
N LYS A 22 22.26 16.85 10.78
CA LYS A 22 22.77 15.70 11.55
C LYS A 22 23.16 14.52 10.64
N PRO A 23 24.18 14.68 9.77
CA PRO A 23 24.55 13.65 8.79
C PRO A 23 25.09 12.36 9.43
N ASP A 24 25.77 12.44 10.58
CA ASP A 24 26.27 11.25 11.28
C ASP A 24 25.13 10.38 11.81
N GLU A 25 24.05 11.01 12.30
CA GLU A 25 22.84 10.31 12.76
C GLU A 25 22.05 9.73 11.59
N ALA A 26 21.96 10.45 10.47
CA ALA A 26 21.36 9.94 9.24
C ALA A 26 22.11 8.69 8.75
N LYS A 27 23.44 8.75 8.72
CA LYS A 27 24.29 7.61 8.36
C LYS A 27 24.09 6.41 9.29
N ARG A 28 24.01 6.64 10.60
CA ARG A 28 23.71 5.59 11.60
C ARG A 28 22.35 4.95 11.32
N ALA A 29 21.31 5.77 11.14
CA ALA A 29 19.96 5.30 10.87
C ALA A 29 19.89 4.46 9.57
N LEU A 30 20.55 4.89 8.50
CA LEU A 30 20.61 4.13 7.25
C LEU A 30 21.32 2.78 7.42
N ALA A 31 22.40 2.72 8.22
CA ALA A 31 23.07 1.46 8.51
C ALA A 31 22.16 0.47 9.26
N GLU A 32 21.32 0.94 10.18
CA GLU A 32 20.32 0.09 10.86
C GLU A 32 19.19 -0.34 9.90
N VAL A 33 18.76 0.55 9.00
CA VAL A 33 17.79 0.23 7.94
C VAL A 33 18.31 -0.88 7.05
N ASP A 34 19.58 -0.82 6.64
CA ASP A 34 20.20 -1.83 5.78
C ASP A 34 20.31 -3.18 6.50
N GLN A 35 20.65 -3.18 7.80
CA GLN A 35 20.63 -4.39 8.62
C GLN A 35 19.23 -5.01 8.69
N MET A 36 18.20 -4.20 8.92
CA MET A 36 16.80 -4.68 8.97
C MET A 36 16.32 -5.17 7.59
N TYR A 37 16.67 -4.47 6.51
CA TYR A 37 16.36 -4.89 5.14
C TYR A 37 16.90 -6.30 4.88
N ASN A 38 18.18 -6.53 5.20
CA ASN A 38 18.83 -7.83 5.04
C ASN A 38 18.22 -8.90 5.94
N ALA A 39 17.89 -8.57 7.20
CA ALA A 39 17.23 -9.51 8.11
C ALA A 39 15.85 -9.96 7.61
N VAL A 40 15.08 -9.06 6.96
CA VAL A 40 13.79 -9.43 6.34
C VAL A 40 14.00 -10.35 5.14
N LEU A 41 15.04 -10.13 4.33
CA LEU A 41 15.31 -10.99 3.17
C LEU A 41 15.83 -12.37 3.58
N ASP A 42 16.64 -12.45 4.64
CA ASP A 42 17.25 -13.70 5.11
C ASP A 42 16.27 -14.53 5.96
N ALA A 43 15.76 -13.96 7.04
CA ALA A 43 14.92 -14.66 8.02
C ALA A 43 13.41 -14.41 7.82
N GLY A 44 13.04 -13.39 7.05
CA GLY A 44 11.65 -12.99 6.83
C GLY A 44 11.06 -13.48 5.51
N TRP A 45 11.78 -14.29 4.72
CA TRP A 45 11.31 -14.81 3.43
C TRP A 45 10.97 -16.30 3.49
N ASP A 46 9.78 -16.67 3.02
CA ASP A 46 9.28 -18.05 3.09
C ASP A 46 9.39 -18.82 1.75
N GLY A 47 9.96 -18.18 0.73
CA GLY A 47 10.15 -18.73 -0.62
C GLY A 47 9.23 -18.11 -1.66
N GLU A 48 7.97 -17.83 -1.29
CA GLU A 48 6.95 -17.23 -2.15
C GLU A 48 6.39 -15.91 -1.60
N TRP A 49 6.39 -15.73 -0.27
CA TRP A 49 5.92 -14.54 0.42
C TRP A 49 6.74 -14.26 1.69
N PHE A 50 6.53 -13.09 2.31
CA PHE A 50 7.18 -12.72 3.56
C PHE A 50 6.50 -13.37 4.77
N VAL A 51 7.28 -13.87 5.73
CA VAL A 51 6.82 -14.43 7.00
C VAL A 51 6.14 -13.35 7.85
N ARG A 52 5.07 -13.72 8.58
CA ARG A 52 4.31 -12.77 9.41
C ARG A 52 5.05 -12.35 10.67
N ALA A 53 5.57 -13.33 11.38
CA ALA A 53 6.26 -13.18 12.66
C ALA A 53 6.98 -14.48 13.04
N TYR A 54 7.72 -14.42 14.14
CA TYR A 54 8.14 -15.59 14.91
C TYR A 54 7.46 -15.52 16.29
N ASP A 55 6.95 -16.65 16.79
CA ASP A 55 6.36 -16.72 18.12
C ASP A 55 7.43 -16.67 19.23
N ALA A 56 7.00 -16.71 20.49
CA ALA A 56 7.91 -16.68 21.64
C ALA A 56 8.87 -17.89 21.73
N TYR A 57 8.61 -18.95 20.98
CA TYR A 57 9.44 -20.16 20.88
C TYR A 57 10.31 -20.17 19.62
N GLY A 58 10.28 -19.10 18.82
CA GLY A 58 11.03 -19.00 17.58
C GLY A 58 10.43 -19.79 16.41
N LYS A 59 9.15 -20.17 16.48
CA LYS A 59 8.45 -20.82 15.35
C LYS A 59 7.86 -19.77 14.42
N LYS A 60 7.89 -20.04 13.12
CA LYS A 60 7.31 -19.15 12.11
C LYS A 60 5.79 -19.07 12.25
N ILE A 61 5.25 -17.87 12.07
CA ILE A 61 3.83 -17.58 11.87
C ILE A 61 3.70 -17.00 10.45
N GLY A 62 2.69 -17.40 9.68
CA GLY A 62 2.57 -16.95 8.29
C GLY A 62 3.61 -17.60 7.39
N SER A 63 3.75 -18.92 7.47
CA SER A 63 4.64 -19.73 6.64
C SER A 63 3.88 -20.90 6.02
N LYS A 64 4.33 -21.37 4.86
CA LYS A 64 3.92 -22.62 4.21
C LYS A 64 4.12 -23.86 5.10
N GLU A 65 4.97 -23.76 6.12
CA GLU A 65 5.17 -24.79 7.14
C GLU A 65 3.97 -24.92 8.09
N CYS A 66 3.13 -23.89 8.17
CA CYS A 66 1.92 -23.89 9.00
C CYS A 66 0.75 -24.62 8.31
N LYS A 67 -0.12 -25.24 9.10
CA LYS A 67 -1.37 -25.85 8.60
C LYS A 67 -2.43 -24.77 8.29
N GLU A 68 -2.59 -23.81 9.20
CA GLU A 68 -3.49 -22.65 9.09
C GLU A 68 -2.66 -21.36 9.22
N GLY A 69 -3.19 -20.22 8.75
CA GLY A 69 -2.48 -18.95 8.75
C GLY A 69 -1.15 -19.02 8.00
N GLN A 70 -1.14 -19.57 6.78
CA GLN A 70 0.07 -19.75 5.98
C GLN A 70 0.59 -18.44 5.39
N ILE A 71 -0.31 -17.55 5.01
CA ILE A 71 0.04 -16.24 4.47
C ILE A 71 -0.82 -15.18 5.17
N PHE A 72 -0.18 -14.06 5.50
CA PHE A 72 -0.80 -12.89 6.13
C PHE A 72 -0.54 -11.67 5.26
N ILE A 73 -1.53 -10.81 5.08
CA ILE A 73 -1.48 -9.66 4.16
C ILE A 73 -0.49 -8.57 4.60
N GLU A 74 -0.36 -8.32 5.91
CA GLU A 74 0.32 -7.13 6.42
C GLU A 74 1.80 -7.05 5.99
N PRO A 75 2.63 -8.09 6.15
CA PRO A 75 4.01 -8.04 5.66
C PRO A 75 4.10 -7.96 4.14
N GLN A 76 3.16 -8.53 3.38
CA GLN A 76 3.23 -8.51 1.91
C GLN A 76 3.01 -7.09 1.38
N GLY A 77 2.02 -6.39 1.95
CA GLY A 77 1.78 -4.98 1.65
C GLY A 77 2.91 -4.10 2.16
N PHE A 78 3.23 -4.15 3.45
CA PHE A 78 4.16 -3.17 4.05
C PHE A 78 5.62 -3.37 3.65
N CYS A 79 6.13 -4.62 3.54
CA CYS A 79 7.51 -4.83 3.11
C CYS A 79 7.70 -4.39 1.65
N SER A 80 6.76 -4.73 0.77
CA SER A 80 6.78 -4.32 -0.63
C SER A 80 6.62 -2.79 -0.79
N LEU A 81 5.72 -2.17 -0.02
CA LEU A 81 5.58 -0.71 0.08
C LEU A 81 6.89 -0.05 0.54
N ALA A 82 7.61 -0.67 1.47
CA ALA A 82 8.92 -0.22 1.93
C ALA A 82 10.05 -0.47 0.92
N GLY A 83 9.74 -1.04 -0.25
CA GLY A 83 10.70 -1.37 -1.30
C GLY A 83 11.53 -2.63 -1.05
N ILE A 84 11.19 -3.42 -0.02
CA ILE A 84 11.90 -4.66 0.30
C ILE A 84 11.59 -5.71 -0.78
N GLY A 85 12.63 -6.29 -1.38
CA GLY A 85 12.47 -7.34 -2.37
C GLY A 85 12.04 -6.86 -3.76
N VAL A 86 11.96 -5.55 -4.00
CA VAL A 86 11.56 -5.00 -5.31
C VAL A 86 12.63 -5.27 -6.36
N LYS A 87 13.91 -5.02 -6.02
CA LYS A 87 15.05 -5.23 -6.94
C LYS A 87 15.26 -6.71 -7.25
N GLU A 88 15.03 -7.56 -6.25
CA GLU A 88 15.23 -9.01 -6.29
C GLU A 88 14.03 -9.75 -6.91
N GLY A 89 12.90 -9.07 -7.15
CA GLY A 89 11.67 -9.67 -7.68
C GLY A 89 10.81 -10.40 -6.63
N LEU A 90 11.21 -10.38 -5.36
CA LEU A 90 10.50 -11.03 -4.25
C LEU A 90 9.19 -10.30 -3.90
N ALA A 91 9.18 -8.97 -3.97
CA ALA A 91 7.96 -8.17 -3.75
C ALA A 91 6.85 -8.57 -4.73
N LYS A 92 7.19 -8.69 -6.02
CA LYS A 92 6.27 -9.17 -7.05
C LYS A 92 5.73 -10.56 -6.72
N LYS A 93 6.60 -11.47 -6.30
CA LYS A 93 6.24 -12.85 -5.96
C LYS A 93 5.32 -12.94 -4.74
N ALA A 94 5.58 -12.11 -3.72
CA ALA A 94 4.72 -11.98 -2.55
C ALA A 94 3.33 -11.44 -2.92
N LEU A 95 3.27 -10.41 -3.77
CA LEU A 95 2.00 -9.82 -4.23
C LEU A 95 1.22 -10.77 -5.16
N ASP A 96 1.91 -11.55 -5.99
CA ASP A 96 1.28 -12.63 -6.77
C ASP A 96 0.65 -13.68 -5.82
N SER A 97 1.32 -14.03 -4.72
CA SER A 97 0.78 -14.92 -3.68
C SER A 97 -0.43 -14.32 -2.94
N VAL A 98 -0.42 -13.00 -2.67
CA VAL A 98 -1.59 -12.29 -2.13
C VAL A 98 -2.77 -12.41 -3.08
N LYS A 99 -2.55 -12.17 -4.37
CA LYS A 99 -3.60 -12.29 -5.39
C LYS A 99 -4.17 -13.72 -5.46
N GLU A 100 -3.31 -14.73 -5.41
CA GLU A 100 -3.74 -16.12 -5.49
C GLU A 100 -4.51 -16.57 -4.24
N LYS A 101 -4.04 -16.18 -3.04
CA LYS A 101 -4.46 -16.83 -1.79
C LYS A 101 -5.40 -15.98 -0.93
N LEU A 102 -5.35 -14.65 -1.05
CA LEU A 102 -6.08 -13.74 -0.16
C LEU A 102 -7.14 -12.90 -0.87
N ASP A 103 -7.08 -12.81 -2.20
CA ASP A 103 -7.96 -11.96 -2.98
C ASP A 103 -9.38 -12.55 -3.09
N THR A 104 -10.38 -11.70 -2.91
CA THR A 104 -11.80 -12.08 -3.08
C THR A 104 -12.53 -11.04 -3.91
N LYS A 105 -13.83 -11.26 -4.16
CA LYS A 105 -14.70 -10.26 -4.80
C LYS A 105 -14.84 -8.98 -3.97
N TYR A 106 -14.79 -9.07 -2.64
CA TYR A 106 -15.10 -7.95 -1.72
C TYR A 106 -13.87 -7.31 -1.07
N GLY A 107 -12.66 -7.72 -1.47
CA GLY A 107 -11.39 -7.23 -0.94
C GLY A 107 -10.39 -8.35 -0.65
N VAL A 108 -9.25 -7.98 -0.10
CA VAL A 108 -8.15 -8.90 0.24
C VAL A 108 -8.26 -9.28 1.72
N MET A 109 -8.34 -10.58 1.99
CA MET A 109 -8.41 -11.14 3.35
C MET A 109 -7.09 -10.96 4.12
N ILE A 110 -7.18 -10.88 5.44
CA ILE A 110 -6.02 -10.65 6.31
C ILE A 110 -5.07 -11.85 6.38
N LEU A 111 -5.60 -13.08 6.30
CA LEU A 111 -4.83 -14.31 6.31
C LEU A 111 -5.60 -15.47 5.68
N GLN A 112 -4.88 -16.50 5.23
CA GLN A 112 -5.43 -17.80 4.82
C GLN A 112 -4.41 -18.93 5.06
N PRO A 113 -4.86 -20.17 5.37
CA PRO A 113 -6.21 -20.54 5.81
C PRO A 113 -6.63 -19.87 7.12
N ALA A 114 -7.93 -19.69 7.37
CA ALA A 114 -8.42 -19.25 8.68
C ALA A 114 -8.04 -20.24 9.80
N TYR A 115 -7.86 -19.73 11.02
CA TYR A 115 -7.70 -20.61 12.19
C TYR A 115 -9.05 -21.22 12.57
N THR A 116 -9.13 -22.54 12.72
CA THR A 116 -10.38 -23.24 13.07
C THR A 116 -10.46 -23.65 14.54
N GLU A 117 -9.34 -23.61 15.25
CA GLU A 117 -9.22 -23.88 16.67
C GLU A 117 -8.54 -22.71 17.39
N TYR A 118 -8.69 -22.64 18.72
CA TYR A 118 -8.00 -21.62 19.51
C TYR A 118 -6.53 -22.00 19.72
N HIS A 119 -5.65 -21.07 19.37
CA HIS A 119 -4.20 -21.17 19.52
C HIS A 119 -3.73 -20.21 20.61
N LEU A 120 -3.39 -20.74 21.78
CA LEU A 120 -2.95 -19.95 22.93
C LEU A 120 -1.73 -19.09 22.61
N GLU A 121 -0.80 -19.62 21.83
CA GLU A 121 0.44 -18.97 21.40
C GLU A 121 0.20 -17.79 20.43
N LEU A 122 -0.95 -17.74 19.76
CA LEU A 122 -1.35 -16.68 18.83
C LEU A 122 -2.33 -15.69 19.45
N GLY A 123 -3.05 -16.10 20.50
CA GLY A 123 -3.99 -15.26 21.22
C GLY A 123 -5.24 -14.93 20.40
N GLU A 124 -5.67 -13.67 20.48
CA GLU A 124 -7.00 -13.21 20.04
C GLU A 124 -7.31 -13.52 18.57
N VAL A 125 -6.30 -13.54 17.69
CA VAL A 125 -6.51 -13.82 16.25
C VAL A 125 -7.20 -15.16 16.00
N SER A 126 -7.00 -16.15 16.87
CA SER A 126 -7.60 -17.49 16.73
C SER A 126 -8.92 -17.65 17.51
N SER A 127 -9.38 -16.60 18.21
CA SER A 127 -10.61 -16.62 19.00
C SER A 127 -11.85 -16.23 18.18
N TYR A 128 -11.67 -15.52 17.07
CA TYR A 128 -12.76 -15.16 16.16
C TYR A 128 -13.15 -16.37 15.29
N PRO A 129 -14.44 -16.56 15.00
CA PRO A 129 -14.85 -17.52 13.97
C PRO A 129 -14.22 -17.21 12.61
N PRO A 130 -13.91 -18.23 11.78
CA PRO A 130 -13.35 -18.04 10.45
C PRO A 130 -14.09 -17.00 9.59
N GLY A 131 -13.32 -16.12 8.96
CA GLY A 131 -13.81 -15.09 8.05
C GLY A 131 -14.27 -13.79 8.73
N TYR A 132 -14.12 -13.66 10.04
CA TYR A 132 -14.46 -12.43 10.76
C TYR A 132 -13.25 -11.81 11.43
N LYS A 133 -13.24 -10.47 11.46
CA LYS A 133 -12.26 -9.70 12.22
C LYS A 133 -10.83 -10.09 11.79
N GLU A 134 -9.92 -10.29 12.73
CA GLU A 134 -8.52 -10.61 12.45
C GLU A 134 -8.33 -12.08 12.00
N ASN A 135 -9.34 -12.96 12.10
CA ASN A 135 -9.29 -14.33 11.59
C ASN A 135 -9.89 -14.44 10.17
N ALA A 136 -9.06 -14.23 9.16
CA ALA A 136 -9.43 -14.31 7.74
C ALA A 136 -10.57 -13.36 7.29
N GLY A 137 -10.91 -12.34 8.08
CA GLY A 137 -11.74 -11.23 7.61
C GLY A 137 -11.02 -10.37 6.56
N ILE A 138 -11.78 -9.60 5.78
CA ILE A 138 -11.24 -8.53 4.93
C ILE A 138 -11.10 -7.30 5.82
N PHE A 139 -9.89 -7.08 6.33
CA PHE A 139 -9.60 -5.97 7.21
C PHE A 139 -9.20 -4.75 6.37
N CYS A 140 -10.17 -3.92 5.99
CA CYS A 140 -10.04 -2.92 4.93
C CYS A 140 -8.84 -1.96 5.10
N HIS A 141 -8.37 -1.72 6.33
CA HIS A 141 -7.21 -0.88 6.62
C HIS A 141 -5.93 -1.34 5.91
N ASN A 142 -5.68 -2.65 5.80
CA ASN A 142 -4.44 -3.17 5.23
C ASN A 142 -4.49 -3.40 3.71
N ASN A 143 -5.68 -3.29 3.11
CA ASN A 143 -5.88 -3.42 1.67
C ASN A 143 -5.17 -2.30 0.87
N PRO A 144 -5.24 -1.01 1.30
CA PRO A 144 -4.43 0.05 0.71
C PRO A 144 -2.93 -0.21 0.73
N TRP A 145 -2.38 -0.96 1.68
CA TRP A 145 -0.95 -1.28 1.68
C TRP A 145 -0.57 -2.20 0.53
N VAL A 146 -1.43 -3.17 0.20
CA VAL A 146 -1.27 -4.02 -0.98
C VAL A 146 -1.42 -3.20 -2.25
N SER A 147 -2.47 -2.37 -2.34
CA SER A 147 -2.67 -1.50 -3.51
C SER A 147 -1.47 -0.57 -3.75
N ILE A 148 -0.95 0.07 -2.69
CA ILE A 148 0.27 0.88 -2.76
C ILE A 148 1.47 0.02 -3.19
N ALA A 149 1.66 -1.17 -2.62
CA ALA A 149 2.74 -2.07 -3.00
C ALA A 149 2.71 -2.46 -4.49
N GLU A 150 1.53 -2.67 -5.06
CA GLU A 150 1.36 -2.91 -6.50
C GLU A 150 1.81 -1.70 -7.33
N THR A 151 1.56 -0.46 -6.86
CA THR A 151 2.10 0.74 -7.52
C THR A 151 3.61 0.85 -7.40
N VAL A 152 4.22 0.38 -6.30
CA VAL A 152 5.68 0.36 -6.13
C VAL A 152 6.33 -0.55 -7.18
N ILE A 153 5.71 -1.68 -7.53
CA ILE A 153 6.20 -2.58 -8.59
C ILE A 153 5.61 -2.29 -9.99
N GLY A 154 4.86 -1.20 -10.15
CA GLY A 154 4.38 -0.69 -11.44
C GLY A 154 3.14 -1.36 -12.02
N ARG A 155 2.29 -1.99 -11.19
CA ARG A 155 1.04 -2.65 -11.61
C ARG A 155 -0.19 -1.81 -11.26
N GLY A 156 -0.42 -0.75 -12.03
CA GLY A 156 -1.54 0.16 -11.85
C GLY A 156 -2.92 -0.49 -12.02
N ASP A 157 -3.07 -1.45 -12.94
CA ASP A 157 -4.31 -2.21 -13.11
C ASP A 157 -4.70 -2.92 -11.81
N ARG A 158 -3.73 -3.63 -11.22
CA ARG A 158 -3.94 -4.39 -9.99
C ARG A 158 -4.11 -3.49 -8.78
N ALA A 159 -3.34 -2.40 -8.69
CA ALA A 159 -3.49 -1.41 -7.62
C ALA A 159 -4.92 -0.84 -7.59
N PHE A 160 -5.45 -0.45 -8.75
CA PHE A 160 -6.80 0.11 -8.86
C PHE A 160 -7.89 -0.94 -8.62
N GLU A 161 -7.70 -2.18 -9.08
CA GLU A 161 -8.61 -3.30 -8.79
C GLU A 161 -8.79 -3.48 -7.28
N VAL A 162 -7.69 -3.53 -6.51
CA VAL A 162 -7.74 -3.64 -5.04
C VAL A 162 -8.42 -2.43 -4.39
N TYR A 163 -8.17 -1.22 -4.90
CA TYR A 163 -8.84 0.00 -4.44
C TYR A 163 -10.36 -0.07 -4.63
N GLN A 164 -10.83 -0.49 -5.81
CA GLN A 164 -12.26 -0.54 -6.13
C GLN A 164 -13.02 -1.52 -5.25
N LYS A 165 -12.44 -2.67 -4.89
CA LYS A 165 -13.10 -3.71 -4.11
C LYS A 165 -13.65 -3.25 -2.76
N THR A 166 -13.07 -2.20 -2.18
CA THR A 166 -13.46 -1.69 -0.86
C THR A 166 -13.88 -0.22 -0.88
N CYS A 167 -13.84 0.44 -2.04
CA CYS A 167 -14.23 1.84 -2.19
C CYS A 167 -15.77 1.97 -2.22
N PRO A 168 -16.39 2.76 -1.33
CA PRO A 168 -17.85 2.82 -1.20
C PRO A 168 -18.59 3.13 -2.51
N ALA A 169 -18.04 4.03 -3.33
CA ALA A 169 -18.61 4.39 -4.64
C ALA A 169 -18.62 3.23 -5.66
N TYR A 170 -17.82 2.19 -5.45
CA TYR A 170 -17.79 0.97 -6.27
C TYR A 170 -18.56 -0.19 -5.64
N THR A 171 -19.02 -0.03 -4.39
CA THR A 171 -19.78 -1.06 -3.66
C THR A 171 -21.23 -0.65 -3.37
N GLU A 172 -21.67 0.52 -3.82
CA GLU A 172 -23.05 1.01 -3.64
C GLU A 172 -24.09 0.03 -4.20
N GLU A 173 -23.82 -0.56 -5.37
CA GLU A 173 -24.71 -1.52 -6.06
C GLU A 173 -24.85 -2.87 -5.34
N ILE A 174 -24.08 -3.11 -4.26
CA ILE A 174 -24.16 -4.33 -3.43
C ILE A 174 -24.54 -4.01 -1.99
N SER A 175 -25.23 -2.89 -1.75
CA SER A 175 -25.60 -2.41 -0.41
C SER A 175 -26.35 -3.45 0.44
N GLU A 176 -27.17 -4.31 -0.19
CA GLU A 176 -27.89 -5.40 0.48
C GLU A 176 -26.96 -6.49 1.06
N ILE A 177 -25.79 -6.67 0.45
CA ILE A 177 -24.73 -7.56 0.94
C ILE A 177 -23.85 -6.79 1.93
N HIS A 178 -23.42 -5.57 1.59
CA HIS A 178 -22.49 -4.77 2.38
C HIS A 178 -23.07 -4.34 3.73
N ARG A 179 -24.36 -3.99 3.79
CA ARG A 179 -25.15 -3.66 4.99
C ARG A 179 -24.70 -2.45 5.82
N THR A 180 -23.59 -1.80 5.47
CA THR A 180 -23.19 -0.49 6.02
C THR A 180 -23.35 0.61 4.96
N GLU A 181 -23.08 1.85 5.35
CA GLU A 181 -23.26 3.04 4.53
C GLU A 181 -22.46 2.99 3.20
N PRO A 182 -23.09 3.22 2.03
CA PRO A 182 -22.44 3.11 0.71
C PRO A 182 -21.57 4.32 0.34
N TYR A 183 -21.25 5.19 1.29
CA TYR A 183 -20.50 6.43 1.07
C TYR A 183 -19.33 6.63 2.04
N VAL A 184 -19.12 5.70 2.97
CA VAL A 184 -17.96 5.69 3.89
C VAL A 184 -17.37 4.29 4.01
N TYR A 185 -16.08 4.22 4.33
CA TYR A 185 -15.41 2.94 4.55
C TYR A 185 -15.84 2.29 5.87
N ALA A 186 -15.77 0.96 5.92
CA ALA A 186 -15.85 0.16 7.14
C ALA A 186 -14.50 -0.42 7.54
N GLN A 187 -14.37 -0.81 8.81
CA GLN A 187 -13.15 -1.46 9.33
C GLN A 187 -12.97 -2.85 8.71
N MET A 188 -14.05 -3.63 8.66
CA MET A 188 -14.00 -5.04 8.29
C MET A 188 -15.18 -5.43 7.42
N ILE A 189 -14.91 -6.26 6.43
CA ILE A 189 -15.89 -6.99 5.63
C ILE A 189 -15.66 -8.49 5.89
N ALA A 190 -16.74 -9.26 6.05
CA ALA A 190 -16.62 -10.69 6.28
C ALA A 190 -15.94 -11.40 5.10
N GLY A 191 -14.88 -12.15 5.38
CA GLY A 191 -14.06 -12.89 4.42
C GLY A 191 -14.75 -14.15 3.88
N ALA A 192 -14.06 -14.88 3.01
CA ALA A 192 -14.64 -15.99 2.25
C ALA A 192 -15.05 -17.20 3.12
N ASP A 193 -14.43 -17.36 4.29
CA ASP A 193 -14.77 -18.44 5.24
C ASP A 193 -16.02 -18.11 6.09
N ALA A 194 -16.51 -16.88 6.04
CA ALA A 194 -17.69 -16.47 6.79
C ALA A 194 -18.97 -16.83 6.04
N LYS A 195 -19.99 -17.29 6.78
CA LYS A 195 -21.35 -17.51 6.25
C LYS A 195 -21.92 -16.29 5.51
N PHE A 196 -21.60 -15.09 5.98
CA PHE A 196 -22.08 -13.81 5.41
C PHE A 196 -20.96 -13.07 4.67
N HIS A 197 -20.20 -13.76 3.82
CA HIS A 197 -19.14 -13.16 3.00
C HIS A 197 -19.63 -11.90 2.27
N GLY A 198 -18.92 -10.78 2.46
CA GLY A 198 -19.27 -9.47 1.91
C GLY A 198 -20.00 -8.53 2.88
N GLU A 199 -20.48 -9.02 4.03
CA GLU A 199 -21.13 -8.19 5.05
C GLU A 199 -20.11 -7.36 5.86
N ALA A 200 -20.28 -6.04 5.87
CA ALA A 200 -19.41 -5.12 6.58
C ALA A 200 -19.82 -4.87 8.03
N LYS A 201 -18.85 -4.48 8.87
CA LYS A 201 -19.02 -4.11 10.28
C LYS A 201 -18.09 -2.96 10.66
N ASN A 202 -18.47 -2.22 11.69
CA ASN A 202 -17.71 -1.10 12.25
C ASN A 202 -17.42 -0.02 11.20
N SER A 203 -18.48 0.59 10.66
CA SER A 203 -18.37 1.70 9.70
C SER A 203 -17.84 2.99 10.33
N TRP A 204 -17.48 3.95 9.48
CA TRP A 204 -16.96 5.29 9.82
C TRP A 204 -15.56 5.32 10.46
N LEU A 205 -15.43 4.83 11.70
CA LEU A 205 -14.26 5.08 12.53
C LEU A 205 -13.16 4.05 12.26
N THR A 206 -12.52 4.20 11.10
CA THR A 206 -11.44 3.32 10.66
C THR A 206 -10.32 4.09 9.97
N GLY A 207 -9.08 3.63 10.18
CA GLY A 207 -7.91 4.12 9.45
C GLY A 207 -7.95 3.82 7.94
N THR A 208 -8.88 2.96 7.47
CA THR A 208 -9.13 2.71 6.03
C THR A 208 -9.31 4.02 5.27
N ALA A 209 -10.07 4.98 5.81
CA ALA A 209 -10.33 6.25 5.13
C ALA A 209 -9.02 7.01 4.83
N ALA A 210 -8.13 7.12 5.82
CA ALA A 210 -6.86 7.82 5.66
C ALA A 210 -5.92 7.09 4.70
N TRP A 211 -5.75 5.78 4.88
CA TRP A 211 -4.86 4.98 4.03
C TRP A 211 -5.35 4.86 2.59
N THR A 212 -6.66 4.75 2.37
CA THR A 212 -7.21 4.74 1.02
C THR A 212 -7.07 6.10 0.35
N PHE A 213 -7.22 7.20 1.07
CA PHE A 213 -6.95 8.53 0.52
C PHE A 213 -5.46 8.70 0.15
N VAL A 214 -4.53 8.25 1.00
CA VAL A 214 -3.09 8.21 0.68
C VAL A 214 -2.84 7.38 -0.58
N ASN A 215 -3.43 6.19 -0.67
CA ASN A 215 -3.31 5.30 -1.83
C ASN A 215 -3.76 5.97 -3.14
N ILE A 216 -5.01 6.41 -3.22
CA ILE A 216 -5.55 6.98 -4.45
C ILE A 216 -4.86 8.30 -4.82
N SER A 217 -4.65 9.21 -3.86
CA SER A 217 -4.13 10.55 -4.17
C SER A 217 -2.62 10.57 -4.43
N GLN A 218 -1.84 9.78 -3.69
CA GLN A 218 -0.38 9.90 -3.72
C GLN A 218 0.32 8.80 -4.51
N TYR A 219 -0.28 7.61 -4.63
CA TYR A 219 0.37 6.44 -5.25
C TYR A 219 -0.27 6.03 -6.58
N ILE A 220 -1.60 6.01 -6.67
CA ILE A 220 -2.29 5.74 -7.94
C ILE A 220 -2.25 6.99 -8.83
N LEU A 221 -2.80 8.12 -8.35
CA LEU A 221 -2.72 9.39 -9.06
C LEU A 221 -1.32 10.03 -9.01
N GLY A 222 -0.46 9.56 -8.10
CA GLY A 222 0.97 9.87 -8.08
C GLY A 222 1.37 11.21 -7.49
N VAL A 223 0.47 11.95 -6.81
CA VAL A 223 0.76 13.30 -6.31
C VAL A 223 1.26 13.25 -4.86
N TYR A 224 2.58 13.22 -4.70
CA TYR A 224 3.23 12.99 -3.42
C TYR A 224 4.02 14.22 -2.92
N PRO A 225 3.65 14.83 -1.78
CA PRO A 225 4.43 15.90 -1.16
C PRO A 225 5.79 15.40 -0.64
N THR A 226 6.89 16.01 -1.08
CA THR A 226 8.25 15.71 -0.58
C THR A 226 8.79 16.89 0.23
N HIS A 227 9.94 16.69 0.89
CA HIS A 227 10.65 17.79 1.55
C HIS A 227 11.15 18.86 0.56
N LYS A 228 11.54 18.46 -0.66
CA LYS A 228 12.15 19.34 -1.68
C LYS A 228 11.14 19.97 -2.65
N GLY A 229 9.92 19.45 -2.73
CA GLY A 229 8.96 19.83 -3.77
C GLY A 229 7.76 18.89 -3.85
N LEU A 230 6.98 19.01 -4.92
CA LEU A 230 5.83 18.14 -5.20
C LEU A 230 6.22 17.08 -6.23
N SER A 231 6.14 15.81 -5.89
CA SER A 231 6.37 14.70 -6.82
C SER A 231 5.10 14.34 -7.57
N ILE A 232 5.21 14.08 -8.88
CA ILE A 232 4.15 13.53 -9.73
C ILE A 232 4.66 12.25 -10.39
N ASP A 233 4.30 11.08 -9.85
CA ASP A 233 4.68 9.75 -10.36
C ASP A 233 3.46 8.81 -10.40
N PRO A 234 2.56 8.95 -11.39
CA PRO A 234 1.31 8.19 -11.44
C PRO A 234 1.54 6.71 -11.71
N CYS A 235 0.73 5.86 -11.06
CA CYS A 235 0.62 4.44 -11.38
C CYS A 235 -0.87 4.07 -11.55
N THR A 236 -1.37 4.21 -12.78
CA THR A 236 -2.78 4.08 -13.12
C THR A 236 -3.04 2.85 -13.99
N PRO A 237 -4.29 2.36 -14.06
CA PRO A 237 -4.66 1.29 -14.99
C PRO A 237 -4.31 1.59 -16.44
N LYS A 238 -4.13 0.55 -17.25
CA LYS A 238 -4.22 0.69 -18.69
C LYS A 238 -5.60 1.25 -19.05
N ASN A 239 -5.62 2.14 -20.03
CA ASN A 239 -6.81 2.83 -20.54
C ASN A 239 -7.46 3.77 -19.53
N PHE A 240 -6.77 4.15 -18.44
CA PHE A 240 -7.25 5.21 -17.54
C PHE A 240 -7.42 6.56 -18.28
N GLY A 241 -6.70 6.73 -19.39
CA GLY A 241 -6.73 7.93 -20.22
C GLY A 241 -5.91 9.07 -19.64
N ASP A 242 -6.02 10.23 -20.29
CA ASP A 242 -5.47 11.48 -19.78
C ASP A 242 -6.35 12.00 -18.63
N PHE A 243 -5.73 12.61 -17.63
CA PHE A 243 -6.46 13.19 -16.50
C PHE A 243 -5.82 14.47 -16.00
N SER A 244 -6.58 15.26 -15.26
CA SER A 244 -6.10 16.50 -14.65
C SER A 244 -6.35 16.55 -13.16
N LEU A 245 -5.46 17.24 -12.45
CA LEU A 245 -5.51 17.42 -11.01
C LEU A 245 -5.24 18.88 -10.66
N VAL A 246 -5.92 19.37 -9.63
CA VAL A 246 -5.60 20.66 -9.00
C VAL A 246 -5.13 20.39 -7.58
N ARG A 247 -3.86 20.69 -7.30
CA ARG A 247 -3.24 20.47 -5.99
C ARG A 247 -2.73 21.77 -5.42
N LYS A 248 -3.30 22.21 -4.29
CA LYS A 248 -2.69 23.26 -3.47
C LYS A 248 -1.57 22.64 -2.63
N PHE A 249 -0.35 23.16 -2.70
CA PHE A 249 0.78 22.68 -1.90
C PHE A 249 1.69 23.86 -1.53
N ARG A 250 1.89 24.07 -0.22
CA ARG A 250 2.53 25.29 0.33
C ARG A 250 1.81 26.54 -0.22
N GLU A 251 2.51 27.55 -0.74
CA GLU A 251 1.91 28.76 -1.31
C GLU A 251 1.35 28.56 -2.74
N GLY A 252 1.67 27.45 -3.41
CA GLY A 252 1.38 27.23 -4.82
C GLY A 252 0.10 26.43 -5.10
N THR A 253 -0.58 26.76 -6.19
CA THR A 253 -1.60 25.91 -6.84
C THR A 253 -1.01 25.27 -8.09
N TYR A 254 -1.00 23.94 -8.12
CA TYR A 254 -0.48 23.14 -9.22
C TYR A 254 -1.65 22.67 -10.08
N TYR A 255 -1.67 23.10 -11.34
CA TYR A 255 -2.58 22.63 -12.38
C TYR A 255 -1.83 21.57 -13.18
N ILE A 256 -2.16 20.30 -12.91
CA ILE A 256 -1.42 19.16 -13.43
C ILE A 256 -2.25 18.48 -14.51
N GLU A 257 -1.70 18.39 -15.71
CA GLU A 257 -2.20 17.54 -16.79
C GLU A 257 -1.31 16.32 -16.90
N VAL A 258 -1.88 15.13 -16.78
CA VAL A 258 -1.20 13.86 -17.02
C VAL A 258 -1.68 13.28 -18.35
N LYS A 259 -0.73 13.04 -19.24
CA LYS A 259 -0.95 12.47 -20.58
C LYS A 259 -0.34 11.08 -20.65
N ASN A 260 -1.09 10.10 -21.14
CA ASN A 260 -0.62 8.71 -21.27
C ASN A 260 -0.79 8.17 -22.69
N PRO A 261 -0.10 8.75 -23.69
CA PRO A 261 -0.25 8.37 -25.09
C PRO A 261 0.22 6.93 -25.38
N SER A 262 1.11 6.39 -24.54
CA SER A 262 1.67 5.04 -24.68
C SER A 262 0.89 3.98 -23.90
N ASN A 263 -0.18 4.36 -23.19
CA ASN A 263 -1.04 3.46 -22.43
C ASN A 263 -0.27 2.56 -21.43
N VAL A 264 0.74 3.13 -20.79
CA VAL A 264 1.55 2.44 -19.77
C VAL A 264 0.92 2.57 -18.40
N GLU A 265 1.21 1.65 -17.47
CA GLU A 265 0.65 1.71 -16.12
C GLU A 265 1.46 2.58 -15.16
N LYS A 266 2.75 2.81 -15.46
CA LYS A 266 3.66 3.63 -14.65
C LYS A 266 4.83 4.09 -15.52
N GLY A 267 5.45 5.19 -15.12
CA GLY A 267 6.65 5.74 -15.74
C GLY A 267 6.41 7.14 -16.26
N VAL A 268 7.20 8.11 -15.79
CA VAL A 268 7.18 9.49 -16.29
C VAL A 268 8.30 9.63 -17.32
N LYS A 269 7.90 9.83 -18.58
CA LYS A 269 8.82 10.05 -19.69
C LYS A 269 9.35 11.49 -19.71
N SER A 270 8.48 12.46 -19.42
CA SER A 270 8.87 13.87 -19.34
C SER A 270 7.95 14.66 -18.40
N LEU A 271 8.53 15.64 -17.71
CA LEU A 271 7.84 16.56 -16.81
C LEU A 271 8.14 17.99 -17.27
N ASN A 272 7.11 18.75 -17.65
CA ASN A 272 7.21 20.16 -18.02
C ASN A 272 6.49 21.02 -17.00
N VAL A 273 7.14 22.10 -16.55
CA VAL A 273 6.60 23.08 -15.58
C VAL A 273 6.79 24.47 -16.16
N ASP A 274 5.68 25.17 -16.42
CA ASP A 274 5.65 26.52 -17.00
C ASP A 274 6.50 26.64 -18.27
N GLY A 275 6.42 25.63 -19.15
CA GLY A 275 7.16 25.57 -20.41
C GLY A 275 8.60 25.03 -20.29
N LYS A 276 9.10 24.76 -19.08
CA LYS A 276 10.46 24.25 -18.84
C LYS A 276 10.47 22.78 -18.48
N GLU A 277 11.34 22.00 -19.10
CA GLU A 277 11.54 20.60 -18.76
C GLU A 277 12.28 20.46 -17.42
N ILE A 278 11.79 19.55 -16.58
CA ILE A 278 12.35 19.21 -15.26
C ILE A 278 12.76 17.74 -15.30
N ASN A 279 13.98 17.45 -14.82
CA ASN A 279 14.46 16.08 -14.70
C ASN A 279 13.84 15.37 -13.50
N GLY A 280 13.42 14.12 -13.70
CA GLY A 280 12.77 13.30 -12.67
C GLY A 280 11.30 13.71 -12.46
N CYS A 281 10.76 13.34 -11.29
CA CYS A 281 9.34 13.50 -11.00
C CYS A 281 9.04 14.60 -9.97
N VAL A 282 10.05 15.25 -9.39
CA VAL A 282 9.88 16.23 -8.30
C VAL A 282 9.95 17.65 -8.84
N ILE A 283 8.83 18.36 -8.79
CA ILE A 283 8.75 19.78 -9.08
C ILE A 283 9.32 20.55 -7.89
N PRO A 284 10.45 21.27 -8.04
CA PRO A 284 11.05 22.01 -6.94
C PRO A 284 10.08 23.04 -6.36
N TYR A 285 10.10 23.18 -5.04
CA TYR A 285 9.39 24.26 -4.38
C TYR A 285 10.12 25.59 -4.59
N GLU A 286 9.37 26.64 -4.98
CA GLU A 286 9.88 28.00 -5.15
C GLU A 286 9.11 28.94 -4.22
N LYS A 287 9.81 29.56 -3.26
CA LYS A 287 9.17 30.46 -2.30
C LYS A 287 8.57 31.67 -3.02
N GLY A 288 7.29 31.95 -2.73
CA GLY A 288 6.55 33.09 -3.29
C GLY A 288 5.89 32.82 -4.63
N LYS A 289 6.09 31.65 -5.25
CA LYS A 289 5.37 31.25 -6.46
C LYS A 289 4.00 30.69 -6.11
N THR A 290 2.96 31.22 -6.75
CA THR A 290 1.56 30.93 -6.42
C THR A 290 0.88 30.00 -7.40
N GLU A 291 1.42 29.83 -8.60
CA GLU A 291 0.84 29.01 -9.66
C GLU A 291 1.92 28.20 -10.39
N TYR A 292 1.55 26.97 -10.77
CA TYR A 292 2.38 26.05 -11.54
C TYR A 292 1.50 25.36 -12.59
N HIS A 293 1.89 25.47 -13.87
CA HIS A 293 1.27 24.71 -14.95
C HIS A 293 2.16 23.53 -15.31
N VAL A 294 1.66 22.33 -15.03
CA VAL A 294 2.43 21.09 -15.09
C VAL A 294 1.85 20.20 -16.17
N VAL A 295 2.70 19.74 -17.08
CA VAL A 295 2.36 18.67 -18.03
C VAL A 295 3.28 17.48 -17.78
N VAL A 296 2.69 16.36 -17.40
CA VAL A 296 3.36 15.08 -17.22
C VAL A 296 3.01 14.20 -18.41
N THR A 297 4.01 13.64 -19.09
CA THR A 297 3.79 12.62 -20.12
C THR A 297 4.33 11.29 -19.62
N MET A 298 3.45 10.30 -19.53
CA MET A 298 3.81 8.92 -19.21
C MET A 298 4.33 8.19 -20.45
N GLY A 299 5.23 7.22 -20.26
CA GLY A 299 5.75 6.37 -21.33
C GLY A 299 7.02 5.63 -20.99
#